data_AF-A0A3N5PEP8-F1
#
_entry.id   AF-A0A3N5PEP8-F1
#
_cell.length_a   1.000
_cell.length_b   1.000
_cell.length_c   1.000
_cell.angle_alpha   90.00
_cell.angle_beta   90.00
_cell.angle_gamma   90.00
#
_symmetry.space_group_name_H-M   'P 1'
#
loop_
_entity.id
_entity.type
_entity.pdbx_description
1 polymer ?
#
loop_
_entity_poly.entity_id
_entity_poly.type
_entity_poly.pdbx_seq_one_letter_code
_entity_poly.pdbx_strand_id
1 'polypeptide(L)'
;MIRLLFVSLIISTISVIGQSHKDYLSGPFNSPQEVTTECLNCHENAAKEIMLTNHWTWLNEEFVDANNNKVQMGKKNFINNFCIAVPSNYPRCTSCHVGYGWKDATFDFKAEQNVDCLVCHEQSGTYVKVPTGAGMPDAKVDLLVSAQSVGKTTRKNCGICHFDGGGGTGVKHGDLDDSLYDPKPETDYHMGALGFTCS
;
A
#
# COMPACT_ATOMS: atom_id res chain seq x y z
N MET A 1 48.61 43.99 11.97
CA MET A 1 47.57 43.10 12.51
C MET A 1 46.35 43.16 11.61
N ILE A 2 46.19 42.19 10.72
CA ILE A 2 45.04 42.09 9.79
C ILE A 2 43.94 41.30 10.51
N ARG A 3 42.83 41.96 10.86
CA ARG A 3 41.63 41.29 11.37
C ARG A 3 40.83 40.76 10.18
N LEU A 4 40.90 39.45 9.94
CA LEU A 4 39.97 38.76 9.06
C LEU A 4 38.60 38.70 9.77
N LEU A 5 37.62 39.40 9.20
CA LEU A 5 36.20 39.26 9.56
C LEU A 5 35.65 38.01 8.87
N PHE A 6 35.42 36.95 9.66
CA PHE A 6 34.65 35.79 9.23
C PHE A 6 33.17 36.17 9.18
N VAL A 7 32.61 36.31 7.97
CA VAL A 7 31.17 36.38 7.74
C VAL A 7 30.63 34.95 7.78
N SER A 8 29.90 34.61 8.84
CA SER A 8 29.24 33.31 8.96
C SER A 8 27.96 33.33 8.12
N LEU A 9 27.94 32.54 7.04
CA LEU A 9 26.78 32.36 6.19
C LEU A 9 25.81 31.39 6.89
N ILE A 10 24.71 31.92 7.44
CA ILE A 10 23.65 31.11 8.05
C ILE A 10 22.86 30.45 6.91
N ILE A 11 23.20 29.19 6.61
CA ILE A 11 22.38 28.33 5.77
C ILE A 11 21.14 27.97 6.58
N SER A 12 20.03 28.67 6.33
CA SER A 12 18.71 28.26 6.84
C SER A 12 18.37 26.93 6.19
N THR A 13 18.44 25.85 6.97
CA THR A 13 17.83 24.58 6.61
C THR A 13 16.33 24.82 6.51
N ILE A 14 15.81 24.87 5.28
CA ILE A 14 14.37 24.83 5.03
C ILE A 14 13.91 23.49 5.59
N SER A 15 13.31 23.53 6.77
CA SER A 15 12.54 22.40 7.29
C SER A 15 11.35 22.26 6.35
N VAL A 16 11.32 21.18 5.57
CA VAL A 16 10.12 20.78 4.83
C VAL A 16 9.11 20.34 5.88
N ILE A 17 8.41 21.31 6.47
CA ILE A 17 7.22 21.10 7.27
C ILE A 17 6.24 20.39 6.33
N GLY A 18 5.74 19.23 6.75
CA GLY A 18 4.88 18.36 5.94
C GLY A 18 3.78 19.16 5.26
N GLN A 19 3.92 19.30 3.94
CA GLN A 19 3.04 20.08 3.10
C GLN A 19 1.67 19.39 3.05
N SER A 20 0.58 20.14 3.26
CA SER A 20 -0.75 19.54 3.23
C SER A 20 -1.15 19.20 1.80
N HIS A 21 -1.48 17.95 1.53
CA HIS A 21 -2.01 17.54 0.22
C HIS A 21 -3.34 18.25 -0.12
N LYS A 22 -4.06 18.78 0.87
CA LYS A 22 -5.28 19.58 0.68
C LYS A 22 -5.08 20.79 -0.22
N ASP A 23 -3.91 21.42 -0.14
CA ASP A 23 -3.63 22.66 -0.89
C ASP A 23 -3.28 22.38 -2.37
N TYR A 24 -3.01 21.12 -2.71
CA TYR A 24 -2.54 20.70 -4.04
C TYR A 24 -3.55 19.83 -4.79
N LEU A 25 -4.46 19.18 -4.06
CA LEU A 25 -5.46 18.30 -4.64
C LEU A 25 -6.83 19.00 -4.63
N SER A 26 -7.28 19.41 -5.81
CA SER A 26 -8.55 20.15 -5.97
C SER A 26 -9.73 19.27 -6.35
N GLY A 27 -9.48 18.12 -6.99
CA GLY A 27 -10.53 17.25 -7.54
C GLY A 27 -11.46 17.98 -8.53
N PRO A 28 -12.63 17.40 -8.83
CA PRO A 28 -13.05 16.04 -8.49
C PRO A 28 -12.23 14.99 -9.22
N PHE A 29 -12.15 13.78 -8.64
CA PHE A 29 -11.56 12.62 -9.31
C PHE A 29 -12.69 11.66 -9.72
N ASN A 30 -12.76 11.31 -11.01
CA ASN A 30 -13.76 10.40 -11.55
C ASN A 30 -13.32 8.93 -11.47
N SER A 31 -12.02 8.71 -11.28
CA SER A 31 -11.44 7.38 -11.10
C SER A 31 -10.29 7.42 -10.11
N PRO A 32 -9.98 6.31 -9.43
CA PRO A 32 -8.82 6.25 -8.54
C PRO A 32 -7.49 6.36 -9.30
N GLN A 33 -7.45 6.00 -10.58
CA GLN A 33 -6.26 6.20 -11.43
C GLN A 33 -5.97 7.69 -11.67
N GLU A 34 -6.99 8.56 -11.70
CA GLU A 34 -6.77 10.02 -11.76
C GLU A 34 -6.08 10.50 -10.49
N VAL A 35 -6.43 9.95 -9.32
CA VAL A 35 -5.72 10.24 -8.06
C VAL A 35 -4.25 9.83 -8.18
N THR A 36 -3.97 8.60 -8.60
CA THR A 36 -2.58 8.13 -8.75
C THR A 36 -1.82 8.99 -9.74
N THR A 37 -2.43 9.36 -10.86
CA THR A 37 -1.80 10.25 -11.87
C THR A 37 -1.44 11.60 -11.25
N GLU A 38 -2.32 12.17 -10.43
CA GLU A 38 -2.05 13.42 -9.72
C GLU A 38 -0.91 13.25 -8.70
N CYS A 39 -0.87 12.15 -7.94
CA CYS A 39 0.24 11.86 -7.04
C CYS A 39 1.59 11.80 -7.77
N LEU A 40 1.61 11.22 -8.97
CA LEU A 40 2.84 11.04 -9.76
C LEU A 40 3.40 12.36 -10.30
N ASN A 41 2.64 13.45 -10.33
CA ASN A 41 3.16 14.79 -10.67
C ASN A 41 4.22 15.30 -9.69
N CYS A 42 4.22 14.80 -8.45
CA CYS A 42 5.22 15.14 -7.42
C CYS A 42 6.02 13.92 -6.93
N HIS A 43 5.48 12.71 -7.08
CA HIS A 43 6.08 11.45 -6.65
C HIS A 43 6.44 10.54 -7.83
N GLU A 44 7.13 11.09 -8.83
CA GLU A 44 7.37 10.47 -10.15
C GLU A 44 8.00 9.06 -10.12
N ASN A 45 8.73 8.72 -9.06
CA ASN A 45 9.38 7.41 -8.92
C ASN A 45 8.63 6.44 -8.00
N ALA A 46 7.65 6.91 -7.22
CA ALA A 46 7.02 6.10 -6.19
C ALA A 46 6.29 4.88 -6.77
N ALA A 47 5.55 5.06 -7.87
CA ALA A 47 4.92 3.92 -8.55
C ALA A 47 5.98 2.93 -9.05
N LYS A 48 7.05 3.41 -9.70
CA LYS A 48 8.13 2.56 -10.21
C LYS A 48 8.78 1.75 -9.10
N GLU A 49 9.04 2.37 -7.95
CA GLU A 49 9.62 1.71 -6.77
C GLU A 49 8.68 0.63 -6.22
N ILE A 50 7.39 0.94 -6.02
CA ILE A 50 6.39 -0.03 -5.58
C ILE A 50 6.25 -1.19 -6.57
N MET A 51 6.31 -0.90 -7.86
CA MET A 51 6.16 -1.89 -8.93
C MET A 51 7.31 -2.91 -8.98
N LEU A 52 8.44 -2.63 -8.32
CA LEU A 52 9.54 -3.58 -8.15
C LEU A 52 9.34 -4.54 -6.96
N THR A 53 8.34 -4.29 -6.10
CA THR A 53 8.14 -5.05 -4.86
C THR A 53 7.14 -6.20 -5.00
N ASN A 54 7.19 -7.12 -4.04
CA ASN A 54 6.26 -8.24 -3.96
C ASN A 54 4.82 -7.79 -3.72
N HIS A 55 4.58 -6.58 -3.19
CA HIS A 55 3.21 -6.04 -3.05
C HIS A 55 2.56 -5.83 -4.41
N TRP A 56 3.33 -5.38 -5.42
CA TRP A 56 2.85 -5.21 -6.79
C TRP A 56 2.90 -6.51 -7.59
N THR A 57 4.05 -7.19 -7.61
CA THR A 57 4.25 -8.34 -8.49
C THR A 57 3.55 -9.60 -7.98
N TRP A 58 3.32 -9.68 -6.66
CA TRP A 58 2.92 -10.89 -5.94
C TRP A 58 3.84 -12.08 -6.20
N LEU A 59 5.11 -11.81 -6.46
CA LEU A 59 6.17 -12.78 -6.70
C LEU A 59 7.35 -12.46 -5.78
N ASN A 60 7.99 -13.47 -5.22
CA ASN A 60 9.24 -13.35 -4.48
C ASN A 60 10.44 -13.49 -5.45
N GLU A 61 11.64 -13.51 -4.90
CA GLU A 61 12.87 -13.81 -5.64
C GLU A 61 12.84 -15.20 -6.27
N GLU A 62 13.56 -15.36 -7.38
CA GLU A 62 13.77 -16.66 -8.01
C GLU A 62 14.72 -17.52 -7.16
N PHE A 63 14.45 -18.82 -7.10
CA PHE A 63 15.32 -19.81 -6.48
C PHE A 63 15.44 -21.06 -7.36
N VAL A 64 16.36 -21.96 -7.01
CA VAL A 64 16.54 -23.25 -7.68
C VAL A 64 15.92 -24.34 -6.82
N ASP A 65 15.02 -25.14 -7.39
CA ASP A 65 14.38 -26.25 -6.69
C ASP A 65 15.30 -27.50 -6.60
N ALA A 66 14.81 -28.54 -5.93
CA ALA A 66 15.56 -29.80 -5.76
C ALA A 66 15.86 -30.54 -7.08
N ASN A 67 15.16 -30.19 -8.17
CA ASN A 67 15.34 -30.77 -9.50
C ASN A 67 16.20 -29.86 -10.41
N ASN A 68 16.84 -28.84 -9.84
CA ASN A 68 17.67 -27.87 -10.55
C ASN A 68 16.89 -26.98 -11.54
N ASN A 69 15.58 -26.80 -11.33
CA ASN A 69 14.77 -25.85 -12.10
C ASN A 69 14.81 -24.47 -11.45
N LYS A 70 14.83 -23.42 -12.26
CA LYS A 70 14.56 -22.06 -11.80
C LYS A 70 13.06 -21.90 -11.54
N VAL A 71 12.71 -21.54 -10.32
CA VAL A 71 11.33 -21.36 -9.88
C VAL A 71 11.20 -19.99 -9.23
N GLN A 72 10.11 -19.31 -9.48
CA GLN A 72 9.72 -18.10 -8.76
C GLN A 72 8.38 -18.38 -8.08
N MET A 73 8.23 -18.07 -6.80
CA MET A 73 7.00 -18.33 -6.06
C MET A 73 6.46 -17.04 -5.45
N GLY A 74 5.14 -16.93 -5.33
CA GLY A 74 4.46 -15.86 -4.61
C GLY A 74 2.95 -15.98 -4.76
N LYS A 75 2.19 -15.06 -4.19
CA LYS A 75 0.71 -15.14 -4.23
C LYS A 75 0.16 -15.29 -5.64
N LYS A 76 0.84 -14.78 -6.68
CA LYS A 76 0.44 -14.89 -8.09
C LYS A 76 0.38 -16.33 -8.60
N ASN A 77 1.25 -17.22 -8.13
CA ASN A 77 1.40 -18.59 -8.62
C ASN A 77 1.43 -19.67 -7.52
N PHE A 78 1.18 -19.29 -6.26
CA PHE A 78 1.05 -20.22 -5.15
C PHE A 78 -0.34 -20.86 -5.10
N ILE A 79 -0.40 -22.13 -4.71
CA ILE A 79 -1.63 -22.87 -4.46
C ILE A 79 -1.75 -23.14 -2.97
N ASN A 80 -2.91 -22.85 -2.38
CA ASN A 80 -3.20 -23.16 -0.97
C ASN A 80 -4.52 -23.95 -0.83
N ASN A 81 -4.89 -24.26 0.40
CA ASN A 81 -6.13 -24.97 0.76
C ASN A 81 -7.28 -24.03 1.21
N PHE A 82 -7.15 -22.72 0.98
CA PHE A 82 -8.20 -21.72 1.20
C PHE A 82 -8.92 -21.45 -0.12
N CYS A 83 -8.71 -20.27 -0.72
CA CYS A 83 -9.26 -19.90 -2.02
C CYS A 83 -8.49 -20.50 -3.22
N ILE A 84 -7.72 -21.56 -2.99
CA ILE A 84 -6.94 -22.33 -3.97
C ILE A 84 -5.84 -21.53 -4.67
N ALA A 85 -6.17 -20.69 -5.65
CA ALA A 85 -5.19 -19.95 -6.45
C ALA A 85 -5.80 -18.68 -7.06
N VAL A 86 -4.99 -17.65 -7.28
CA VAL A 86 -5.42 -16.36 -7.87
C VAL A 86 -6.14 -16.54 -9.22
N PRO A 87 -5.68 -17.39 -10.16
CA PRO A 87 -6.38 -17.58 -11.44
C PRO A 87 -7.80 -18.14 -11.33
N SER A 88 -8.16 -18.76 -10.20
CA SER A 88 -9.52 -19.27 -9.98
C SER A 88 -10.54 -18.15 -9.71
N ASN A 89 -10.08 -17.01 -9.18
CA ASN A 89 -10.95 -15.87 -8.85
C ASN A 89 -10.13 -14.58 -8.66
N TYR A 90 -9.63 -14.01 -9.75
CA TYR A 90 -8.86 -12.76 -9.70
C TYR A 90 -9.61 -11.65 -8.95
N PRO A 91 -10.87 -11.27 -9.30
CA PRO A 91 -11.49 -10.08 -8.72
C PRO A 91 -11.68 -10.13 -7.20
N ARG A 92 -11.88 -11.33 -6.64
CA ARG A 92 -11.91 -11.52 -5.19
C ARG A 92 -10.53 -11.45 -4.58
N CYS A 93 -9.54 -12.14 -5.15
CA CYS A 93 -8.19 -12.20 -4.61
C CYS A 93 -7.48 -10.84 -4.60
N THR A 94 -7.68 -10.05 -5.66
CA THR A 94 -6.99 -8.77 -5.92
C THR A 94 -7.65 -7.57 -5.26
N SER A 95 -8.73 -7.77 -4.50
CA SER A 95 -9.20 -6.78 -3.53
C SER A 95 -8.10 -6.40 -2.50
N CYS A 96 -7.18 -7.33 -2.20
CA CYS A 96 -5.99 -7.09 -1.37
C CYS A 96 -4.70 -6.84 -2.19
N HIS A 97 -4.80 -6.53 -3.49
CA HIS A 97 -3.64 -6.09 -4.29
C HIS A 97 -3.50 -4.57 -4.16
N VAL A 98 -2.26 -4.06 -4.13
CA VAL A 98 -1.96 -2.61 -4.07
C VAL A 98 -2.12 -1.92 -5.42
N GLY A 99 -3.08 -2.38 -6.21
CA GLY A 99 -3.39 -1.82 -7.50
C GLY A 99 -4.88 -1.88 -7.84
N TYR A 100 -5.19 -1.26 -8.98
CA TYR A 100 -6.55 -1.08 -9.49
C TYR A 100 -6.79 -1.92 -10.75
N GLY A 101 -7.82 -2.77 -10.74
CA GLY A 101 -8.34 -3.41 -11.94
C GLY A 101 -7.66 -4.72 -12.35
N TRP A 102 -6.94 -5.39 -11.45
CA TRP A 102 -6.39 -6.73 -11.74
C TRP A 102 -7.50 -7.79 -11.71
N LYS A 103 -8.26 -7.84 -12.81
CA LYS A 103 -9.47 -8.67 -12.97
C LYS A 103 -9.22 -10.03 -13.63
N ASP A 104 -8.10 -10.18 -14.34
CA ASP A 104 -7.72 -11.39 -15.07
C ASP A 104 -6.21 -11.39 -15.42
N ALA A 105 -5.78 -12.36 -16.25
CA ALA A 105 -4.40 -12.51 -16.67
C ALA A 105 -3.87 -11.37 -17.57
N THR A 106 -4.72 -10.49 -18.07
CA THR A 106 -4.35 -9.39 -18.98
C THR A 106 -3.98 -8.09 -18.27
N PHE A 107 -3.93 -8.11 -16.93
CA PHE A 107 -3.56 -6.93 -16.16
C PHE A 107 -2.17 -6.39 -16.54
N ASP A 108 -2.11 -5.09 -16.81
CA ASP A 108 -0.89 -4.42 -17.20
C ASP A 108 -0.07 -4.01 -15.95
N PHE A 109 0.92 -4.85 -15.61
CA PHE A 109 1.86 -4.58 -14.52
C PHE A 109 2.84 -3.44 -14.80
N LYS A 110 2.78 -2.79 -15.98
CA LYS A 110 3.60 -1.62 -16.34
C LYS A 110 2.83 -0.29 -16.23
N ALA A 111 1.51 -0.35 -16.03
CA ALA A 111 0.68 0.84 -15.91
C ALA A 111 0.82 1.48 -14.51
N GLU A 112 1.69 2.48 -14.39
CA GLU A 112 1.97 3.19 -13.13
C GLU A 112 0.71 3.79 -12.48
N GLN A 113 -0.24 4.28 -13.29
CA GLN A 113 -1.52 4.81 -12.82
C GLN A 113 -2.40 3.77 -12.13
N ASN A 114 -2.12 2.48 -12.30
CA ASN A 114 -2.84 1.41 -11.62
C ASN A 114 -2.27 1.10 -10.23
N VAL A 115 -1.21 1.77 -9.76
CA VAL A 115 -0.77 1.67 -8.37
C VAL A 115 -1.78 2.35 -7.45
N ASP A 116 -2.23 1.64 -6.42
CA ASP A 116 -3.13 2.16 -5.39
C ASP A 116 -2.30 2.80 -4.27
N CYS A 117 -2.10 4.11 -4.35
CA CYS A 117 -1.42 4.88 -3.31
C CYS A 117 -2.27 4.98 -2.03
N LEU A 118 -3.60 4.95 -2.15
CA LEU A 118 -4.53 5.26 -1.07
C LEU A 118 -4.63 4.12 -0.06
N VAL A 119 -4.61 2.85 -0.51
CA VAL A 119 -4.72 1.69 0.39
C VAL A 119 -3.68 1.70 1.52
N CYS A 120 -2.48 2.21 1.26
CA CYS A 120 -1.41 2.33 2.24
C CYS A 120 -1.42 3.67 2.99
N HIS A 121 -1.76 4.77 2.32
CA HIS A 121 -1.50 6.11 2.84
C HIS A 121 -2.72 6.85 3.37
N GLU A 122 -3.93 6.44 3.03
CA GLU A 122 -5.16 7.14 3.39
C GLU A 122 -5.41 7.17 4.91
N GLN A 123 -5.89 8.29 5.46
CA GLN A 123 -6.03 8.49 6.91
C GLN A 123 -7.42 8.95 7.37
N SER A 124 -8.37 9.22 6.47
CA SER A 124 -9.76 9.53 6.88
C SER A 124 -10.50 8.29 7.37
N GLY A 125 -10.05 7.10 6.98
CA GLY A 125 -10.66 5.83 7.39
C GLY A 125 -11.92 5.47 6.60
N THR A 126 -12.19 6.19 5.50
CA THR A 126 -13.35 5.93 4.64
C THR A 126 -12.98 5.17 3.37
N TYR A 127 -11.69 4.99 3.08
CA TYR A 127 -11.24 4.29 1.87
C TYR A 127 -11.41 2.78 2.02
N VAL A 128 -12.22 2.20 1.14
CA VAL A 128 -12.50 0.76 1.14
C VAL A 128 -12.55 0.24 -0.29
N LYS A 129 -11.89 -0.89 -0.53
CA LYS A 129 -11.93 -1.62 -1.81
C LYS A 129 -13.13 -2.56 -1.83
N VAL A 130 -13.81 -2.64 -2.97
CA VAL A 130 -14.91 -3.60 -3.13
C VAL A 130 -14.32 -5.01 -3.09
N PRO A 131 -14.82 -5.92 -2.22
CA PRO A 131 -14.23 -7.25 -2.04
C PRO A 131 -14.13 -8.08 -3.33
N THR A 132 -14.99 -7.84 -4.32
CA THR A 132 -15.00 -8.50 -5.63
C THR A 132 -14.69 -7.54 -6.78
N GLY A 133 -14.22 -6.33 -6.49
CA GLY A 133 -14.02 -5.26 -7.47
C GLY A 133 -12.65 -5.25 -8.14
N ALA A 134 -11.88 -6.33 -8.05
CA ALA A 134 -10.55 -6.42 -8.65
C ALA A 134 -9.60 -5.29 -8.24
N GLY A 135 -9.69 -4.87 -6.97
CA GLY A 135 -8.89 -3.78 -6.43
C GLY A 135 -9.52 -2.39 -6.53
N MET A 136 -10.69 -2.22 -7.18
CA MET A 136 -11.34 -0.92 -7.25
C MET A 136 -11.94 -0.50 -5.89
N PRO A 137 -11.88 0.80 -5.51
CA PRO A 137 -12.60 1.33 -4.36
C PRO A 137 -14.12 1.25 -4.55
N ASP A 138 -14.87 1.25 -3.45
CA ASP A 138 -16.33 1.39 -3.49
C ASP A 138 -16.70 2.76 -4.11
N ALA A 139 -17.75 2.79 -4.94
CA ALA A 139 -18.18 4.01 -5.63
C ALA A 139 -18.64 5.12 -4.67
N LYS A 140 -18.91 4.81 -3.40
CA LYS A 140 -19.24 5.77 -2.34
C LYS A 140 -18.01 6.43 -1.71
N VAL A 141 -16.81 5.93 -1.98
CA VAL A 141 -15.58 6.54 -1.49
C VAL A 141 -15.41 7.91 -2.11
N ASP A 142 -15.29 8.94 -1.28
CA ASP A 142 -14.90 10.26 -1.71
C ASP A 142 -13.38 10.28 -1.95
N LEU A 143 -13.00 10.13 -3.23
CA LEU A 143 -11.60 10.07 -3.65
C LEU A 143 -10.83 11.35 -3.33
N LEU A 144 -11.49 12.52 -3.31
CA LEU A 144 -10.83 13.77 -2.95
C LEU A 144 -10.49 13.78 -1.46
N VAL A 145 -11.45 13.41 -0.61
CA VAL A 145 -11.22 13.30 0.84
C VAL A 145 -10.12 12.28 1.14
N SER A 146 -10.17 11.11 0.50
CA SER A 146 -9.13 10.09 0.65
C SER A 146 -7.75 10.61 0.25
N ALA A 147 -7.62 11.20 -0.94
CA ALA A 147 -6.36 11.72 -1.45
C ALA A 147 -5.80 12.88 -0.60
N GLN A 148 -6.66 13.76 -0.09
CA GLN A 148 -6.27 14.85 0.78
C GLN A 148 -5.87 14.42 2.19
N SER A 149 -6.30 13.22 2.62
CA SER A 149 -6.00 12.69 3.95
C SER A 149 -4.65 11.97 4.04
N VAL A 150 -3.98 11.72 2.91
CA VAL A 150 -2.81 10.84 2.86
C VAL A 150 -1.71 11.25 3.84
N GLY A 151 -1.10 10.24 4.46
CA GLY A 151 -0.08 10.41 5.49
C GLY A 151 0.78 9.16 5.67
N LYS A 152 1.47 9.09 6.81
CA LYS A 152 2.28 7.92 7.17
C LYS A 152 1.38 6.70 7.38
N THR A 153 1.82 5.55 6.87
CA THR A 153 1.17 4.26 7.06
C THR A 153 0.96 3.96 8.55
N THR A 154 -0.19 3.37 8.86
CA THR A 154 -0.52 2.88 10.20
C THR A 154 -0.89 1.41 10.13
N ARG A 155 -1.06 0.77 11.30
CA ARG A 155 -1.57 -0.62 11.37
C ARG A 155 -2.93 -0.76 10.68
N LYS A 156 -3.76 0.29 10.67
CA LYS A 156 -5.05 0.29 9.98
C LYS A 156 -4.89 0.08 8.47
N ASN A 157 -3.92 0.75 7.86
CA ASN A 157 -3.65 0.63 6.42
C ASN A 157 -3.20 -0.79 6.06
N CYS A 158 -2.24 -1.34 6.80
CA CYS A 158 -1.72 -2.69 6.55
C CYS A 158 -2.77 -3.77 6.82
N GLY A 159 -3.55 -3.60 7.88
CA GLY A 159 -4.55 -4.57 8.35
C GLY A 159 -5.66 -4.83 7.34
N ILE A 160 -6.04 -3.85 6.50
CA ILE A 160 -7.05 -4.00 5.42
C ILE A 160 -6.81 -5.26 4.58
N CYS A 161 -5.53 -5.62 4.38
CA CYS A 161 -5.14 -6.80 3.60
C CYS A 161 -4.57 -7.92 4.48
N HIS A 162 -3.81 -7.57 5.51
CA HIS A 162 -3.04 -8.54 6.29
C HIS A 162 -3.84 -9.20 7.41
N PHE A 163 -4.86 -8.55 7.96
CA PHE A 163 -5.66 -9.11 9.07
C PHE A 163 -6.85 -9.93 8.55
N ASP A 164 -7.39 -9.56 7.39
CA ASP A 164 -8.59 -10.20 6.78
C ASP A 164 -8.30 -11.22 5.67
N GLY A 165 -7.06 -11.72 5.60
CA GLY A 165 -6.63 -12.66 4.58
C GLY A 165 -7.53 -13.90 4.53
N GLY A 166 -8.15 -14.18 3.38
CA GLY A 166 -9.06 -15.33 3.23
C GLY A 166 -10.54 -14.99 3.39
N GLY A 167 -10.89 -13.71 3.60
CA GLY A 167 -12.28 -13.24 3.62
C GLY A 167 -12.84 -12.95 5.01
N GLY A 168 -11.97 -12.83 6.01
CA GLY A 168 -12.32 -12.41 7.37
C GLY A 168 -11.09 -12.42 8.28
N THR A 169 -11.26 -11.78 9.44
CA THR A 169 -10.19 -11.56 10.41
C THR A 169 -9.58 -12.88 10.92
N GLY A 170 -8.25 -12.99 10.92
CA GLY A 170 -7.51 -14.15 11.41
C GLY A 170 -7.77 -15.46 10.66
N VAL A 171 -8.46 -15.44 9.50
CA VAL A 171 -8.82 -16.66 8.77
C VAL A 171 -7.59 -17.40 8.23
N LYS A 172 -6.62 -16.67 7.67
CA LYS A 172 -5.42 -17.26 7.08
C LYS A 172 -4.22 -17.26 8.03
N HIS A 173 -3.97 -16.14 8.70
CA HIS A 173 -2.85 -15.96 9.62
C HIS A 173 -3.43 -15.60 11.00
N GLY A 174 -3.43 -16.56 11.92
CA GLY A 174 -4.04 -16.37 13.25
C GLY A 174 -3.24 -15.47 14.19
N ASP A 175 -2.02 -15.09 13.79
CA ASP A 175 -1.14 -14.15 14.47
C ASP A 175 -1.37 -12.68 14.05
N LEU A 176 -2.13 -12.46 12.98
CA LEU A 176 -2.47 -11.13 12.46
C LEU A 176 -3.98 -11.00 12.29
N ASP A 177 -4.66 -10.38 13.26
CA ASP A 177 -6.11 -10.16 13.29
C ASP A 177 -6.47 -8.74 13.76
N ASP A 178 -7.76 -8.43 13.84
CA ASP A 178 -8.28 -7.10 14.18
C ASP A 178 -7.82 -6.61 15.55
N SER A 179 -7.45 -7.53 16.46
CA SER A 179 -6.88 -7.18 17.76
C SER A 179 -5.61 -6.33 17.66
N LEU A 180 -4.92 -6.36 16.51
CA LEU A 180 -3.70 -5.57 16.25
C LEU A 180 -3.95 -4.14 15.79
N TYR A 181 -5.19 -3.71 15.60
CA TYR A 181 -5.48 -2.29 15.37
C TYR A 181 -5.18 -1.45 16.61
N ASP A 182 -5.57 -1.95 17.79
CA ASP A 182 -5.32 -1.35 19.11
C ASP A 182 -4.90 -2.45 20.12
N PRO A 183 -3.70 -3.03 19.96
CA PRO A 183 -3.29 -4.19 20.72
C PRO A 183 -2.90 -3.80 22.15
N LYS A 184 -3.18 -4.70 23.09
CA LYS A 184 -2.61 -4.63 24.43
C LYS A 184 -1.21 -5.26 24.44
N PRO A 185 -0.35 -4.93 25.42
CA PRO A 185 0.97 -5.57 25.56
C PRO A 185 0.92 -7.10 25.61
N GLU A 186 -0.16 -7.69 26.11
CA GLU A 186 -0.35 -9.15 26.18
C GLU A 186 -0.65 -9.78 24.82
N THR A 187 -1.20 -9.01 23.88
CA THR A 187 -1.46 -9.44 22.50
C THR A 187 -0.19 -9.33 21.67
N ASP A 188 0.43 -8.14 21.65
CA ASP A 188 1.72 -7.90 21.03
C ASP A 188 2.44 -6.79 21.80
N TYR A 189 3.59 -7.11 22.38
CA TYR A 189 4.35 -6.16 23.20
C TYR A 189 4.91 -4.99 22.36
N HIS A 190 5.33 -5.23 21.12
CA HIS A 190 5.93 -4.18 20.27
C HIS A 190 4.87 -3.18 19.84
N MET A 191 3.71 -3.66 19.39
CA MET A 191 2.63 -2.79 18.92
C MET A 191 1.83 -2.20 20.09
N GLY A 192 1.62 -2.95 21.17
CA GLY A 192 0.78 -2.56 22.30
C GLY A 192 1.48 -1.83 23.45
N ALA A 193 2.77 -2.10 23.68
CA ALA A 193 3.56 -1.39 24.71
C ALA A 193 4.51 -0.36 24.10
N LEU A 194 5.20 -0.70 23.01
CA LEU A 194 6.18 0.20 22.37
C LEU A 194 5.56 1.09 21.28
N GLY A 195 4.30 0.84 20.90
CA GLY A 195 3.57 1.65 19.93
C GLY A 195 4.04 1.47 18.48
N PHE A 196 4.68 0.35 18.13
CA PHE A 196 5.21 0.12 16.79
C PHE A 196 4.11 0.08 15.72
N THR A 197 4.44 0.61 14.55
CA THR A 197 3.72 0.41 13.28
C THR A 197 4.35 -0.75 12.51
N CYS A 198 3.67 -1.22 11.46
CA CYS A 198 4.19 -2.30 10.60
C CYS A 198 5.38 -1.88 9.73
N SER A 199 5.55 -0.56 9.54
CA SER A 199 6.61 0.11 8.78
C SER A 199 7.53 0.90 9.70
#